data_AF-A0A3D4M4K5-F1
#
_entry.id   AF-A0A3D4M4K5-F1
#
_cell.length_a   1.000
_cell.length_b   1.000
_cell.length_c   1.000
_cell.angle_alpha   90.00
_cell.angle_beta   90.00
_cell.angle_gamma   90.00
#
_symmetry.space_group_name_H-M   'P 1'
#
loop_
_entity.id
_entity.type
_entity.pdbx_description
1 polymer ?
#
loop_
_entity_poly.entity_id
_entity_poly.type
_entity_poly.pdbx_seq_one_letter_code
_entity_poly.pdbx_strand_id
1 'polypeptide(L)'
;MSRSFYKVLGLQDYASLTEVRRAFKQLAVRYHPDKNPGNRQAEEVFKEISNAYNVLGEAESKQHYDIKLSGLNMFLKENKEEDINERRKKMREELLRRRKKRDEEKIIEDWEKLNKGTPLWMRHLLNYALIATGALFIFQNWFYTMESRAPAYIVFAVVFLIVGNIREQNLRYTHYLYRELKGELNFSIPKRIVRNLLIGLVIGAGSGILGAQLMAFYHFKNYSMITEAEVVVRYNGGWTYQYKYTVNGRDYHKPLPERFIYNYQIDKPLRVRYSSANPVFAKLIEE
;
A
#
# COMPACT_ATOMS: atom_id res chain seq x y z
N MET A 1 8.26 -11.82 51.70
CA MET A 1 8.61 -10.39 51.57
C MET A 1 9.38 -9.96 52.80
N SER A 2 10.69 -9.74 52.68
CA SER A 2 11.46 -9.06 53.73
C SER A 2 10.93 -7.62 53.85
N ARG A 3 10.50 -7.21 55.05
CA ARG A 3 10.04 -5.84 55.29
C ARG A 3 11.26 -4.89 55.20
N SER A 4 11.13 -3.80 54.45
CA SER A 4 12.13 -2.72 54.41
C SER A 4 12.45 -2.28 55.85
N PHE A 5 13.73 -2.03 56.15
CA PHE A 5 14.15 -1.57 57.49
C PHE A 5 13.50 -0.22 57.85
N TYR A 6 13.20 0.62 56.85
CA TYR A 6 12.41 1.83 57.04
C TYR A 6 10.99 1.50 57.50
N LYS A 7 10.34 0.52 56.88
CA LYS A 7 8.99 0.07 57.27
C LYS A 7 8.95 -0.55 58.67
N VAL A 8 10.01 -1.24 59.09
CA VAL A 8 10.14 -1.77 60.46
C VAL A 8 10.18 -0.63 61.49
N LEU A 9 10.82 0.49 61.15
CA LEU A 9 10.81 1.72 61.95
C LEU A 9 9.57 2.60 61.74
N GLY A 10 8.63 2.20 60.88
CA GLY A 10 7.43 2.98 60.54
C GLY A 10 7.69 4.23 59.70
N LEU A 11 8.83 4.29 59.01
CA LEU A 11 9.25 5.42 58.18
C LEU A 11 9.00 5.14 56.70
N GLN A 12 8.94 6.22 55.91
CA GLN A 12 9.01 6.11 54.46
C GLN A 12 10.43 5.69 54.02
N ASP A 13 10.52 4.99 52.91
CA ASP A 13 11.81 4.65 52.31
C ASP A 13 12.59 5.96 52.02
N TYR A 14 13.92 5.94 52.24
CA TYR A 14 14.81 7.11 52.12
C TYR A 14 14.61 8.22 53.16
N ALA A 15 13.95 7.94 54.30
CA ALA A 15 13.86 8.89 55.41
C ALA A 15 15.25 9.37 55.89
N SER A 16 15.30 10.59 56.41
CA SER A 16 16.54 11.23 56.86
C SER A 16 17.11 10.54 58.10
N LEU A 17 18.42 10.67 58.33
CA LEU A 17 19.10 10.05 59.48
C LEU A 17 18.52 10.54 60.83
N THR A 18 18.06 11.79 60.89
CA THR A 18 17.42 12.38 62.07
C THR A 18 16.07 11.72 62.35
N GLU A 19 15.27 11.44 61.32
CA GLU A 19 14.00 10.72 61.43
C GLU A 19 14.21 9.27 61.87
N VAL A 20 15.21 8.58 61.31
CA VAL A 20 15.59 7.21 61.73
C VAL A 20 15.93 7.16 63.21
N ARG A 21 16.79 8.08 63.69
CA ARG A 21 17.17 8.17 65.11
C ARG A 21 16.00 8.50 66.02
N ARG A 22 15.10 9.38 65.57
CA ARG A 22 13.91 9.77 66.33
C ARG A 22 12.92 8.60 66.45
N ALA A 23 12.64 7.91 65.36
CA ALA A 23 11.72 6.77 65.32
C ALA A 23 12.25 5.61 66.17
N PHE A 24 13.54 5.29 66.07
CA PHE A 24 14.16 4.26 66.91
C PHE A 24 14.03 4.59 68.40
N LYS A 25 14.34 5.82 68.84
CA LYS A 25 14.21 6.21 70.25
C LYS A 25 12.76 6.04 70.77
N GLN A 26 11.77 6.43 69.97
CA GLN A 26 10.35 6.30 70.35
C GLN A 26 9.93 4.83 70.47
N LEU A 27 10.31 4.00 69.50
CA LEU A 27 9.97 2.58 69.50
C LEU A 27 10.75 1.79 70.56
N ALA A 28 12.03 2.11 70.77
CA ALA A 28 12.88 1.47 71.78
C ALA A 28 12.34 1.72 73.20
N VAL A 29 11.87 2.94 73.50
CA VAL A 29 11.24 3.22 74.80
C VAL A 29 9.90 2.47 74.95
N ARG A 30 9.13 2.35 73.87
CA ARG A 30 7.83 1.67 73.90
C ARG A 30 7.96 0.16 74.09
N TYR A 31 8.95 -0.46 73.44
CA TYR A 31 9.15 -1.90 73.41
C TYR A 31 10.34 -2.39 74.25
N HIS A 32 10.89 -1.53 75.13
CA HIS A 32 12.03 -1.90 75.97
C HIS A 32 11.69 -3.12 76.86
N PRO A 33 12.59 -4.11 76.99
CA PRO A 33 12.36 -5.29 77.84
C PRO A 33 12.10 -4.92 79.30
N ASP A 34 12.82 -3.93 79.85
CA ASP A 34 12.60 -3.47 81.24
C ASP A 34 11.23 -2.83 81.47
N LYS A 35 10.64 -2.20 80.45
CA LYS A 35 9.30 -1.58 80.54
C LYS A 35 8.18 -2.58 80.23
N ASN A 36 8.53 -3.72 79.63
CA ASN A 36 7.59 -4.77 79.23
C ASN A 36 8.08 -6.14 79.68
N PRO A 37 8.32 -6.36 80.99
CA PRO A 37 8.86 -7.62 81.50
C PRO A 37 7.91 -8.78 81.19
N GLY A 38 8.44 -9.87 80.64
CA GLY A 38 7.68 -11.08 80.31
C GLY A 38 6.87 -11.04 79.00
N ASN A 39 6.88 -9.92 78.25
CA ASN A 39 6.18 -9.83 76.97
C ASN A 39 7.07 -10.24 75.79
N ARG A 40 6.91 -11.49 75.33
CA ARG A 40 7.64 -12.05 74.17
C ARG A 40 7.47 -11.25 72.88
N GLN A 41 6.29 -10.70 72.61
CA GLN A 41 6.04 -9.93 71.38
C GLN A 41 6.80 -8.59 71.40
N ALA A 42 6.87 -7.93 72.56
CA ALA A 42 7.67 -6.72 72.70
C ALA A 42 9.17 -7.01 72.49
N GLU A 43 9.65 -8.16 72.98
CA GLU A 43 11.04 -8.59 72.78
C GLU A 43 11.36 -8.86 71.29
N GLU A 44 10.47 -9.54 70.56
CA GLU A 44 10.62 -9.79 69.12
C GLU A 44 10.62 -8.50 68.32
N VAL A 45 9.68 -7.58 68.59
CA VAL A 45 9.63 -6.27 67.93
C VAL A 45 10.86 -5.44 68.26
N PHE A 46 11.35 -5.49 69.50
CA PHE A 46 12.56 -4.79 69.93
C PHE A 46 13.80 -5.30 69.17
N LYS A 47 13.90 -6.61 68.92
CA LYS A 47 14.95 -7.20 68.08
C LYS A 47 14.86 -6.72 66.63
N GLU A 48 13.66 -6.68 66.06
CA GLU A 48 13.45 -6.19 64.68
C GLU A 48 13.84 -4.71 64.51
N ILE A 49 13.40 -3.82 65.41
CA ILE A 49 13.74 -2.39 65.34
C ILE A 49 15.22 -2.12 65.59
N SER A 50 15.86 -2.91 66.46
CA SER A 50 17.31 -2.80 66.73
C SER A 50 18.13 -3.21 65.52
N ASN A 51 17.75 -4.31 64.86
CA ASN A 51 18.37 -4.73 63.60
C ASN A 51 18.19 -3.69 62.49
N ALA A 52 17.02 -3.07 62.39
CA ALA A 52 16.77 -1.99 61.43
C ALA A 52 17.63 -0.75 61.71
N TYR A 53 17.76 -0.36 62.98
CA TYR A 53 18.60 0.78 63.37
C TYR A 53 20.10 0.51 63.17
N ASN A 54 20.58 -0.72 63.36
CA ASN A 54 21.98 -1.07 63.10
C ASN A 54 22.38 -0.86 61.63
N VAL A 55 21.44 -1.04 60.70
CA VAL A 55 21.68 -0.83 59.27
C VAL A 55 21.46 0.63 58.85
N LEU A 56 20.46 1.30 59.42
CA LEU A 56 20.04 2.65 59.00
C LEU A 56 20.58 3.80 59.87
N GLY A 57 21.14 3.52 61.04
CA GLY A 57 21.52 4.49 62.07
C GLY A 57 22.85 5.22 61.82
N GLU A 58 23.66 4.68 60.91
CA GLU A 58 24.93 5.24 60.46
C GLU A 58 24.84 5.71 59.00
N ALA A 59 25.51 6.82 58.68
CA ALA A 59 25.42 7.44 57.37
C ALA A 59 25.91 6.51 56.24
N GLU A 60 27.03 5.83 56.43
CA GLU A 60 27.63 4.94 55.43
C GLU A 60 26.78 3.67 55.20
N SER A 61 26.40 2.99 56.29
CA SER A 61 25.53 1.79 56.24
C SER A 61 24.16 2.09 55.63
N LYS A 62 23.56 3.24 55.98
CA LYS A 62 22.31 3.73 55.39
C LYS A 62 22.47 4.00 53.90
N GLN A 63 23.55 4.67 53.49
CA GLN A 63 23.79 4.96 52.07
C GLN A 63 23.91 3.66 51.25
N HIS A 64 24.65 2.66 51.74
CA HIS A 64 24.74 1.35 51.09
C HIS A 64 23.39 0.65 50.99
N TYR A 65 22.56 0.75 52.04
CA TYR A 65 21.20 0.19 52.01
C TYR A 65 20.30 0.92 51.00
N ASP A 66 20.33 2.25 50.98
CA ASP A 66 19.54 3.09 50.07
C ASP A 66 19.90 2.83 48.60
N ILE A 67 21.18 2.66 48.28
CA ILE A 67 21.63 2.29 46.93
C ILE A 67 21.04 0.93 46.52
N LYS A 68 21.09 -0.08 47.39
CA LYS A 68 20.51 -1.40 47.12
C LYS A 68 19.00 -1.35 46.95
N LEU A 69 18.31 -0.59 47.80
CA LEU A 69 16.86 -0.41 47.74
C LEU A 69 16.43 0.29 46.44
N SER A 70 17.19 1.30 46.01
CA SER A 70 16.97 2.00 44.74
C SER A 70 17.14 1.09 43.54
N GLY A 71 18.25 0.32 43.48
CA GLY A 71 18.48 -0.65 42.41
C GLY A 71 17.39 -1.72 42.34
N LEU A 72 16.94 -2.23 43.49
CA LEU A 72 15.83 -3.19 43.54
C LEU A 72 14.51 -2.57 43.06
N ASN A 73 14.20 -1.34 43.49
CA ASN A 73 12.99 -0.65 43.07
C ASN A 73 12.99 -0.35 41.57
N MET A 74 14.15 -0.01 40.99
CA MET A 74 14.32 0.17 39.54
C MET A 74 14.09 -1.16 38.80
N PHE A 75 14.71 -2.25 39.24
CA PHE A 75 14.52 -3.58 38.67
C PHE A 75 13.06 -4.05 38.75
N LEU A 76 12.39 -3.86 39.89
CA LEU A 76 10.98 -4.21 40.04
C LEU A 76 10.07 -3.36 39.14
N LYS A 77 10.40 -2.08 38.95
CA LYS A 77 9.67 -1.19 38.03
C LYS A 77 9.86 -1.63 36.58
N GLU A 78 11.09 -1.92 36.17
CA GLU A 78 11.43 -2.37 34.82
C GLU A 78 10.73 -3.68 34.47
N ASN A 79 10.84 -4.71 35.32
CA ASN A 79 10.13 -5.99 35.11
C ASN A 79 8.60 -5.81 35.03
N LYS A 80 8.04 -4.91 35.85
CA LYS A 80 6.60 -4.62 35.82
C LYS A 80 6.21 -3.91 34.53
N GLU A 81 7.02 -2.98 34.03
CA GLU A 81 6.80 -2.32 32.74
C GLU A 81 6.95 -3.30 31.57
N GLU A 82 7.90 -4.22 31.64
CA GLU A 82 8.09 -5.29 30.64
C GLU A 82 6.88 -6.21 30.57
N ASP A 83 6.37 -6.73 31.71
CA ASP A 83 5.14 -7.53 31.76
C ASP A 83 3.92 -6.75 31.23
N ILE A 84 3.80 -5.46 31.55
CA ILE A 84 2.74 -4.60 31.00
C ILE A 84 2.86 -4.48 29.48
N ASN A 85 4.07 -4.27 28.96
CA ASN A 85 4.32 -4.13 27.54
C ASN A 85 4.06 -5.44 26.78
N GLU A 86 4.46 -6.58 27.35
CA GLU A 86 4.13 -7.90 26.80
C GLU A 86 2.63 -8.15 26.76
N ARG A 87 1.90 -7.86 27.84
CA ARG A 87 0.44 -7.99 27.88
C ARG A 87 -0.24 -7.09 26.85
N ARG A 88 0.22 -5.85 26.69
CA ARG A 88 -0.27 -4.93 25.65
C ARG A 88 0.00 -5.46 24.25
N LYS A 89 1.19 -6.02 24.01
CA LYS A 89 1.56 -6.63 22.72
C LYS A 89 0.64 -7.81 22.41
N LYS A 90 0.48 -8.76 23.35
CA LYS A 90 -0.42 -9.91 23.22
C LYS A 90 -1.87 -9.47 22.96
N MET A 91 -2.36 -8.48 23.71
CA MET A 91 -3.70 -7.91 23.52
C MET A 91 -3.86 -7.30 22.12
N ARG A 92 -2.86 -6.56 21.63
CA ARG A 92 -2.89 -5.93 20.30
C ARG A 92 -2.90 -6.98 19.19
N GLU A 93 -2.08 -8.02 19.31
CA GLU A 93 -2.05 -9.15 18.38
C GLU A 93 -3.38 -9.92 18.39
N GLU A 94 -3.96 -10.13 19.56
CA GLU A 94 -5.28 -10.76 19.68
C GLU A 94 -6.38 -9.91 19.03
N LEU A 95 -6.40 -8.60 19.28
CA LEU A 95 -7.33 -7.68 18.63
C LEU A 95 -7.18 -7.70 17.10
N LEU A 96 -5.96 -7.74 16.59
CA LEU A 96 -5.70 -7.87 15.16
C LEU A 96 -6.22 -9.19 14.60
N ARG A 97 -6.01 -10.30 15.30
CA ARG A 97 -6.57 -11.61 14.92
C ARG A 97 -8.09 -11.60 14.91
N ARG A 98 -8.73 -11.03 15.93
CA ARG A 98 -10.20 -10.90 16.02
C ARG A 98 -10.76 -10.01 14.91
N ARG A 99 -10.10 -8.89 14.60
CA ARG A 99 -10.47 -8.01 13.48
C ARG A 99 -10.35 -8.75 12.15
N LYS A 100 -9.21 -9.37 11.89
CA LYS A 100 -8.97 -10.15 10.67
C LYS A 100 -10.04 -11.23 10.48
N LYS A 101 -10.34 -12.01 11.52
CA LYS A 101 -11.38 -13.04 11.46
C LYS A 101 -12.77 -12.46 11.15
N ARG A 102 -13.13 -11.34 11.78
CA ARG A 102 -14.39 -10.64 11.51
C ARG A 102 -14.46 -10.12 10.07
N ASP A 103 -13.37 -9.59 9.55
CA ASP A 103 -13.28 -9.10 8.18
C ASP A 103 -13.41 -10.26 7.17
N GLU A 104 -12.77 -11.40 7.45
CA GLU A 104 -12.90 -12.65 6.67
C GLU A 104 -14.34 -13.18 6.67
N GLU A 105 -14.98 -13.25 7.84
CA GLU A 105 -16.38 -13.66 7.99
C GLU A 105 -17.33 -12.73 7.22
N LYS A 106 -17.09 -11.41 7.30
CA LYS A 106 -17.87 -10.42 6.57
C LYS A 106 -17.73 -10.57 5.05
N ILE A 107 -16.52 -10.84 4.55
CA ILE A 107 -16.29 -11.09 3.11
C ILE A 107 -17.11 -12.30 2.64
N ILE A 108 -17.13 -13.38 3.43
CA ILE A 108 -17.91 -14.59 3.12
C ILE A 108 -19.40 -14.24 3.10
N GLU A 109 -19.90 -13.56 4.12
CA GLU A 109 -21.31 -13.17 4.23
C GLU A 109 -21.74 -12.25 3.07
N ASP A 110 -20.94 -11.24 2.76
CA ASP A 110 -21.21 -10.29 1.67
C ASP A 110 -21.22 -11.01 0.32
N TRP A 111 -20.30 -11.96 0.10
CA TRP A 111 -20.25 -12.78 -1.12
C TRP A 111 -21.49 -13.67 -1.26
N GLU A 112 -21.88 -14.36 -0.18
CA GLU A 112 -23.07 -15.22 -0.16
C GLU A 112 -24.35 -14.40 -0.38
N LYS A 113 -24.48 -13.24 0.25
CA LYS A 113 -25.60 -12.30 0.02
C LYS A 113 -25.66 -11.85 -1.43
N LEU A 114 -24.52 -11.43 -1.98
CA LEU A 114 -24.44 -11.03 -3.38
C LEU A 114 -24.91 -12.19 -4.26
N ASN A 115 -24.45 -13.42 -4.06
CA ASN A 115 -24.77 -14.55 -4.93
C ASN A 115 -26.21 -15.08 -4.87
N LYS A 116 -27.08 -14.58 -3.99
CA LYS A 116 -28.49 -15.00 -3.93
C LYS A 116 -29.33 -14.61 -5.15
N GLY A 117 -28.95 -13.55 -5.87
CA GLY A 117 -29.74 -13.02 -6.98
C GLY A 117 -29.26 -13.47 -8.36
N THR A 118 -28.09 -12.98 -8.76
CA THR A 118 -27.54 -13.22 -10.11
C THR A 118 -26.45 -14.29 -10.09
N PRO A 119 -26.58 -15.36 -10.89
CA PRO A 119 -25.55 -16.39 -11.00
C PRO A 119 -24.19 -15.80 -11.40
N LEU A 120 -23.11 -16.41 -10.91
CA LEU A 120 -21.74 -15.93 -11.14
C LEU A 120 -21.41 -15.78 -12.64
N TRP A 121 -21.74 -16.79 -13.45
CA TRP A 121 -21.49 -16.78 -14.90
C TRP A 121 -22.20 -15.61 -15.61
N MET A 122 -23.41 -15.25 -15.15
CA MET A 122 -24.20 -14.16 -15.72
C MET A 122 -23.56 -12.80 -15.43
N ARG A 123 -22.90 -12.64 -14.28
CA ARG A 123 -22.18 -11.40 -13.95
C ARG A 123 -20.96 -11.21 -14.83
N HIS A 124 -20.19 -12.28 -15.04
CA HIS A 124 -19.09 -12.27 -15.99
C HIS A 124 -19.60 -11.89 -17.39
N LEU A 125 -20.70 -12.51 -17.84
CA LEU A 125 -21.34 -12.17 -19.12
C LEU A 125 -21.69 -10.68 -19.20
N LEU A 126 -22.33 -10.12 -18.18
CA LEU A 126 -22.71 -8.69 -18.16
C LEU A 126 -21.49 -7.76 -18.17
N ASN A 127 -20.43 -8.10 -17.44
CA ASN A 127 -19.19 -7.32 -17.47
C ASN A 127 -18.51 -7.40 -18.85
N TYR A 128 -18.45 -8.58 -19.47
CA TYR A 128 -17.92 -8.74 -20.82
C TYR A 128 -18.77 -8.03 -21.87
N ALA A 129 -20.09 -8.04 -21.73
CA ALA A 129 -20.98 -7.28 -22.59
C ALA A 129 -20.68 -5.78 -22.50
N LEU A 130 -20.41 -5.25 -21.31
CA LEU A 130 -20.02 -3.86 -21.12
C LEU A 130 -18.68 -3.53 -21.79
N ILE A 131 -17.67 -4.41 -21.61
CA ILE A 131 -16.36 -4.27 -22.25
C ILE A 131 -16.49 -4.33 -23.78
N ALA A 132 -17.24 -5.30 -24.31
CA ALA A 132 -17.47 -5.48 -25.73
C ALA A 132 -18.22 -4.29 -26.34
N THR A 133 -19.19 -3.73 -25.62
CA THR A 133 -19.93 -2.52 -26.04
C THR A 133 -18.98 -1.32 -26.15
N GLY A 134 -18.09 -1.13 -25.16
CA GLY A 134 -17.06 -0.09 -25.22
C GLY A 134 -16.10 -0.30 -26.40
N ALA A 135 -15.60 -1.53 -26.59
CA ALA A 135 -14.72 -1.87 -27.71
C ALA A 135 -15.39 -1.64 -29.07
N LEU A 136 -16.68 -1.97 -29.20
CA LEU A 136 -17.45 -1.77 -30.42
C LEU A 136 -17.62 -0.29 -30.75
N PHE A 137 -17.89 0.56 -29.76
CA PHE A 137 -17.97 2.01 -29.98
C PHE A 137 -16.63 2.61 -30.43
N ILE A 138 -15.51 2.17 -29.85
CA ILE A 138 -14.18 2.56 -30.30
C ILE A 138 -13.99 2.13 -31.76
N PHE A 139 -14.26 0.86 -32.06
CA PHE A 139 -14.08 0.28 -33.39
C PHE A 139 -14.94 0.99 -34.45
N GLN A 140 -16.22 1.23 -34.17
CA GLN A 140 -17.11 1.94 -35.08
C GLN A 140 -16.61 3.35 -35.38
N ASN A 141 -16.19 4.09 -34.36
CA ASN A 141 -15.59 5.42 -34.54
C ASN A 141 -14.23 5.35 -35.28
N TRP A 142 -13.51 4.24 -35.17
CA TRP A 142 -12.21 4.05 -35.83
C TRP A 142 -12.34 3.94 -37.35
N PHE A 143 -13.43 3.35 -37.85
CA PHE A 143 -13.69 3.18 -39.29
C PHE A 143 -14.65 4.22 -39.88
N TYR A 144 -15.55 4.79 -39.07
CA TYR A 144 -16.53 5.78 -39.49
C TYR A 144 -16.42 7.05 -38.66
N THR A 145 -16.07 8.17 -39.29
CA THR A 145 -16.07 9.49 -38.64
C THR A 145 -17.51 9.96 -38.44
N MET A 146 -18.02 9.84 -37.21
CA MET A 146 -19.30 10.43 -36.80
C MET A 146 -19.11 11.95 -36.64
N GLU A 147 -19.44 12.72 -37.68
CA GLU A 147 -19.05 14.13 -37.85
C GLU A 147 -19.29 15.07 -36.64
N SER A 148 -20.35 14.89 -35.84
CA SER A 148 -20.70 15.86 -34.76
C SER A 148 -20.70 15.32 -33.33
N ARG A 149 -20.81 13.99 -33.12
CA ARG A 149 -20.92 13.37 -31.78
C ARG A 149 -19.77 12.42 -31.43
N ALA A 150 -18.81 12.23 -32.34
CA ALA A 150 -17.66 11.33 -32.16
C ALA A 150 -16.94 11.45 -30.79
N PRO A 151 -16.65 12.66 -30.26
CA PRO A 151 -15.90 12.78 -29.00
C PRO A 151 -16.64 12.19 -27.80
N ALA A 152 -17.96 12.40 -27.72
CA ALA A 152 -18.77 11.89 -26.61
C ALA A 152 -18.84 10.36 -26.62
N TYR A 153 -19.02 9.74 -27.81
CA TYR A 153 -19.05 8.28 -27.94
C TYR A 153 -17.71 7.65 -27.56
N ILE A 154 -16.58 8.25 -27.93
CA ILE A 154 -15.26 7.76 -27.52
C ILE A 154 -15.12 7.81 -26.00
N VAL A 155 -15.56 8.89 -25.35
CA VAL A 155 -15.53 9.00 -23.88
C VAL A 155 -16.38 7.91 -23.23
N PHE A 156 -17.63 7.72 -23.68
CA PHE A 156 -18.48 6.64 -23.16
C PHE A 156 -17.88 5.26 -23.39
N ALA A 157 -17.25 5.05 -24.54
CA ALA A 157 -16.61 3.80 -24.89
C ALA A 157 -15.44 3.47 -23.97
N VAL A 158 -14.58 4.46 -23.69
CA VAL A 158 -13.47 4.33 -22.74
C VAL A 158 -14.00 4.08 -21.33
N VAL A 159 -15.05 4.79 -20.90
CA VAL A 159 -15.68 4.58 -19.59
C VAL A 159 -16.21 3.15 -19.46
N PHE A 160 -16.93 2.63 -20.46
CA PHE A 160 -17.44 1.25 -20.45
C PHE A 160 -16.32 0.22 -20.40
N LEU A 161 -15.23 0.44 -21.14
CA LEU A 161 -14.07 -0.44 -21.13
C LEU A 161 -13.40 -0.46 -19.76
N ILE A 162 -13.18 0.71 -19.15
CA ILE A 162 -12.57 0.83 -17.81
C ILE A 162 -13.49 0.23 -16.75
N VAL A 163 -14.76 0.64 -16.69
CA VAL A 163 -15.72 0.17 -15.68
C VAL A 163 -15.95 -1.33 -15.81
N GLY A 164 -16.11 -1.84 -17.03
CA GLY A 164 -16.27 -3.28 -17.28
C GLY A 164 -15.06 -4.08 -16.81
N ASN A 165 -13.85 -3.62 -17.10
CA ASN A 165 -12.62 -4.26 -16.62
C ASN A 165 -12.50 -4.21 -15.11
N ILE A 166 -12.73 -3.06 -14.47
CA ILE A 166 -12.67 -2.93 -13.00
C ILE A 166 -13.68 -3.87 -12.34
N ARG A 167 -14.92 -3.89 -12.82
CA ARG A 167 -15.98 -4.76 -12.29
C ARG A 167 -15.62 -6.24 -12.45
N GLU A 168 -15.08 -6.63 -13.61
CA GLU A 168 -14.68 -8.02 -13.87
C GLU A 168 -13.51 -8.47 -13.01
N GLN A 169 -12.48 -7.63 -12.88
CA GLN A 169 -11.33 -7.93 -12.02
C GLN A 169 -11.74 -7.98 -10.55
N ASN A 170 -12.59 -7.06 -10.10
CA ASN A 170 -13.11 -7.07 -8.73
C ASN A 170 -13.95 -8.32 -8.45
N LEU A 171 -14.80 -8.74 -9.39
CA LEU A 171 -15.62 -9.95 -9.28
C LEU A 171 -14.74 -11.20 -9.19
N ARG A 172 -13.71 -11.33 -10.04
CA ARG A 172 -12.75 -12.44 -9.98
C ARG A 172 -11.98 -12.44 -8.67
N TYR A 173 -11.49 -11.27 -8.25
CA TYR A 173 -10.72 -11.13 -7.02
C TYR A 173 -11.53 -11.56 -5.80
N THR A 174 -12.73 -11.02 -5.64
CA THR A 174 -13.64 -11.37 -4.54
C THR A 174 -14.05 -12.85 -4.58
N HIS A 175 -14.30 -13.42 -5.77
CA HIS A 175 -14.56 -14.85 -5.91
C HIS A 175 -13.38 -15.71 -5.48
N TYR A 176 -12.16 -15.40 -5.92
CA TYR A 176 -10.97 -16.15 -5.53
C TYR A 176 -10.68 -16.01 -4.04
N LEU A 177 -10.84 -14.82 -3.47
CA LEU A 177 -10.65 -14.58 -2.05
C LEU A 177 -11.64 -15.40 -1.22
N TYR A 178 -12.92 -15.44 -1.62
CA TYR A 178 -13.91 -16.31 -1.01
C TYR A 178 -13.48 -17.80 -1.03
N ARG A 179 -12.98 -18.29 -2.16
CA ARG A 179 -12.50 -19.68 -2.30
C ARG A 179 -11.23 -19.95 -1.48
N GLU A 180 -10.33 -18.97 -1.37
CA GLU A 180 -9.15 -19.05 -0.50
C GLU A 180 -9.56 -19.16 0.96
N LEU A 181 -10.50 -18.34 1.42
CA LEU A 181 -11.04 -18.38 2.77
C LEU A 181 -11.76 -19.70 3.10
N LYS A 182 -12.35 -20.35 2.09
CA LYS A 182 -12.92 -21.71 2.22
C LYS A 182 -11.87 -22.83 2.13
N GLY A 183 -10.60 -22.51 1.89
CA GLY A 183 -9.52 -23.49 1.77
C GLY A 183 -9.53 -24.29 0.47
N GLU A 184 -10.23 -23.83 -0.56
CA GLU A 184 -10.38 -24.54 -1.84
C GLU A 184 -9.24 -24.30 -2.83
N LEU A 185 -8.28 -23.42 -2.50
CA LEU A 185 -7.22 -22.99 -3.39
C LEU A 185 -5.84 -23.43 -2.89
N ASN A 186 -5.06 -24.03 -3.80
CA ASN A 186 -3.69 -24.49 -3.55
C ASN A 186 -2.63 -23.45 -3.94
N PHE A 187 -3.01 -22.19 -4.18
CA PHE A 187 -2.08 -21.15 -4.66
C PHE A 187 -2.38 -19.78 -4.05
N SER A 188 -1.35 -18.94 -3.94
CA SER A 188 -1.47 -17.55 -3.45
C SER A 188 -2.03 -16.61 -4.53
N ILE A 189 -3.11 -15.88 -4.23
CA ILE A 189 -3.74 -14.92 -5.15
C ILE A 189 -2.79 -13.82 -5.67
N PRO A 190 -1.94 -13.16 -4.83
CA PRO A 190 -1.13 -12.01 -5.28
C PRO A 190 -0.17 -12.34 -6.42
N LYS A 191 0.49 -13.50 -6.36
CA LYS A 191 1.43 -13.94 -7.41
C LYS A 191 0.75 -14.12 -8.77
N ARG A 192 -0.51 -14.56 -8.78
CA ARG A 192 -1.25 -14.83 -10.01
C ARG A 192 -1.75 -13.53 -10.67
N ILE A 193 -2.12 -12.53 -9.86
CA ILE A 193 -2.51 -11.20 -10.36
C ILE A 193 -1.35 -10.55 -11.10
N VAL A 194 -0.15 -10.52 -10.49
CA VAL A 194 1.05 -9.95 -11.12
C VAL A 194 1.36 -10.62 -12.45
N ARG A 195 1.33 -11.96 -12.50
CA ARG A 195 1.56 -12.72 -13.74
C ARG A 195 0.54 -12.38 -14.82
N ASN A 196 -0.75 -12.32 -14.48
CA ASN A 196 -1.81 -12.02 -15.44
C ASN A 196 -1.71 -10.57 -15.95
N LEU A 197 -1.30 -9.63 -15.10
CA LEU A 197 -1.09 -8.22 -15.48
C LEU A 197 0.06 -8.07 -16.46
N LEU A 198 1.17 -8.79 -16.25
CA LEU A 198 2.30 -8.84 -17.19
C LEU A 198 1.87 -9.41 -18.55
N ILE A 199 1.13 -10.52 -18.57
CA ILE A 199 0.58 -11.09 -19.80
C ILE A 199 -0.33 -10.07 -20.52
N GLY A 200 -1.21 -9.39 -19.78
CA GLY A 200 -2.09 -8.36 -20.31
C GLY A 200 -1.34 -7.17 -20.93
N LEU A 201 -0.25 -6.73 -20.29
CA LEU A 201 0.59 -5.64 -20.80
C LEU A 201 1.27 -6.04 -22.12
N VAL A 202 1.80 -7.26 -22.21
CA VAL A 202 2.42 -7.79 -23.44
C VAL A 202 1.39 -7.89 -24.57
N ILE A 203 0.20 -8.44 -24.29
CA ILE A 203 -0.88 -8.55 -25.28
C ILE A 203 -1.35 -7.16 -25.73
N GLY A 204 -1.52 -6.21 -24.80
CA GLY A 204 -1.95 -4.85 -25.09
C GLY A 204 -0.95 -4.06 -25.95
N ALA A 205 0.35 -4.18 -25.66
CA ALA A 205 1.39 -3.56 -26.48
C ALA A 205 1.40 -4.15 -27.90
N GLY A 206 1.28 -5.48 -28.03
CA GLY A 206 1.23 -6.15 -29.33
C GLY A 206 0.01 -5.79 -30.17
N SER A 207 -1.17 -5.73 -29.55
CA SER A 207 -2.43 -5.41 -30.26
C SER A 207 -2.48 -3.97 -30.76
N GLY A 208 -1.92 -3.01 -30.02
CA GLY A 208 -1.82 -1.61 -30.46
C GLY A 208 -1.00 -1.43 -31.74
N ILE A 209 0.14 -2.14 -31.84
CA ILE A 209 1.01 -2.11 -33.03
C ILE A 209 0.30 -2.73 -34.23
N LEU A 210 -0.29 -3.91 -34.06
CA LEU A 210 -1.02 -4.61 -35.14
C LEU A 210 -2.25 -3.81 -35.60
N GLY A 211 -2.99 -3.21 -34.68
CA GLY A 211 -4.16 -2.38 -35.00
C GLY A 211 -3.80 -1.16 -35.85
N ALA A 212 -2.73 -0.44 -35.49
CA ALA A 212 -2.25 0.70 -36.26
C ALA A 212 -1.80 0.30 -37.68
N GLN A 213 -1.12 -0.84 -37.82
CA GLN A 213 -0.72 -1.37 -39.14
C GLN A 213 -1.94 -1.76 -39.99
N LEU A 214 -2.90 -2.47 -39.42
CA LEU A 214 -4.10 -2.92 -40.13
C LEU A 214 -4.99 -1.73 -40.54
N MET A 215 -5.11 -0.73 -39.67
CA MET A 215 -5.83 0.51 -39.97
C MET A 215 -5.17 1.29 -41.11
N ALA A 216 -3.85 1.46 -41.07
CA ALA A 216 -3.10 2.09 -42.15
C ALA A 216 -3.28 1.31 -43.47
N PHE A 217 -3.20 -0.02 -43.42
CA PHE A 217 -3.45 -0.88 -44.58
C PHE A 217 -4.86 -0.71 -45.14
N TYR A 218 -5.89 -0.73 -44.30
CA TYR A 218 -7.29 -0.53 -44.72
C TYR A 218 -7.48 0.82 -45.42
N HIS A 219 -6.92 1.90 -44.86
CA HIS A 219 -6.97 3.22 -45.46
C HIS A 219 -6.23 3.30 -46.80
N PHE A 220 -5.03 2.72 -46.91
CA PHE A 220 -4.30 2.70 -48.18
C PHE A 220 -4.96 1.82 -49.24
N LYS A 221 -5.65 0.74 -48.85
CA LYS A 221 -6.35 -0.13 -49.78
C LYS A 221 -7.62 0.51 -50.35
N ASN A 222 -8.41 1.18 -49.52
CA ASN A 222 -9.75 1.65 -49.91
C ASN A 222 -9.84 3.15 -50.22
N TYR A 223 -8.93 3.97 -49.69
CA TYR A 223 -8.99 5.43 -49.75
C TYR A 223 -7.68 6.07 -50.23
N SER A 224 -6.82 5.35 -50.95
CA SER A 224 -5.53 5.91 -51.36
C SER A 224 -5.66 6.98 -52.45
N MET A 225 -4.96 8.08 -52.23
CA MET A 225 -4.69 9.14 -53.20
C MET A 225 -3.19 9.48 -53.15
N ILE A 226 -2.72 10.23 -54.14
CA ILE A 226 -1.32 10.63 -54.26
C ILE A 226 -1.26 12.16 -54.34
N THR A 227 -0.32 12.75 -53.63
CA THR A 227 0.00 14.17 -53.72
C THR A 227 1.52 14.36 -53.68
N GLU A 228 1.97 15.55 -54.05
CA GLU A 228 3.36 15.96 -53.91
C GLU A 228 3.65 16.38 -52.48
N ALA A 229 4.90 16.19 -52.08
CA ALA A 229 5.40 16.55 -50.78
C ALA A 229 6.74 17.27 -50.90
N GLU A 230 6.93 18.22 -49.99
CA GLU A 230 8.12 19.05 -49.90
C GLU A 230 8.93 18.63 -48.68
N VAL A 231 10.25 18.59 -48.80
CA VAL A 231 11.12 18.38 -47.64
C VAL A 231 11.19 19.69 -46.84
N VAL A 232 10.83 19.62 -45.57
CA VAL A 232 10.91 20.74 -44.63
C VAL A 232 11.91 20.36 -43.55
N VAL A 233 12.92 21.21 -43.40
CA VAL A 233 13.94 21.07 -42.36
C VAL A 233 13.64 22.05 -41.24
N ARG A 234 13.56 21.57 -40.00
CA ARG A 234 13.34 22.41 -38.81
C ARG A 234 14.50 22.27 -37.82
N TYR A 235 14.95 23.39 -37.29
CA TYR A 235 15.99 23.45 -36.25
C TYR A 235 15.36 23.77 -34.89
N ASN A 236 15.29 22.78 -34.00
CA ASN A 236 14.80 22.92 -32.62
C ASN A 236 15.75 22.21 -31.66
N GLY A 237 16.95 22.77 -31.45
CA GLY A 237 18.01 22.11 -30.65
C GLY A 237 18.68 20.93 -31.38
N GLY A 238 18.39 20.76 -32.67
CA GLY A 238 18.90 19.73 -33.57
C GLY A 238 18.18 19.80 -34.93
N TRP A 239 18.80 19.26 -35.98
CA TRP A 239 18.18 19.20 -37.31
C TRP A 239 17.14 18.08 -37.37
N THR A 240 15.90 18.44 -37.70
CA THR A 240 14.82 17.47 -37.93
C THR A 240 14.34 17.57 -39.36
N TYR A 241 14.40 16.45 -40.08
CA TYR A 241 13.94 16.35 -41.47
C TYR A 241 12.52 15.80 -41.49
N GLN A 242 11.61 16.55 -42.10
CA GLN A 242 10.22 16.18 -42.26
C GLN A 242 9.81 16.34 -43.73
N TYR A 243 8.77 15.64 -44.15
CA TYR A 243 8.08 15.97 -45.39
C TYR A 243 6.72 16.60 -45.08
N LYS A 244 6.38 17.63 -45.84
CA LYS A 244 5.14 18.40 -45.79
C LYS A 244 4.31 18.06 -47.01
N TYR A 245 3.04 17.80 -46.83
CA TYR A 245 2.09 17.62 -47.93
C TYR A 245 0.78 18.32 -47.60
N THR A 246 0.14 18.90 -48.61
CA THR A 246 -1.10 19.68 -48.43
C THR A 246 -2.28 18.90 -48.99
N VAL A 247 -3.34 18.78 -48.20
CA VAL A 247 -4.59 18.12 -48.59
C VAL A 247 -5.75 19.01 -48.16
N ASN A 248 -6.62 19.37 -49.10
CA ASN A 248 -7.78 20.23 -48.86
C ASN A 248 -7.44 21.54 -48.12
N GLY A 249 -6.31 22.16 -48.46
CA GLY A 249 -5.84 23.41 -47.85
C GLY A 249 -5.27 23.29 -46.43
N ARG A 250 -5.09 22.06 -45.91
CA ARG A 250 -4.39 21.81 -44.64
C ARG A 250 -3.04 21.14 -44.87
N ASP A 251 -2.05 21.63 -44.14
CA ASP A 251 -0.69 21.13 -44.18
C ASP A 251 -0.48 20.01 -43.16
N TYR A 252 0.10 18.91 -43.62
CA TYR A 252 0.45 17.76 -42.81
C TYR A 252 1.96 17.55 -42.83
N HIS A 253 2.53 17.24 -41.66
CA HIS A 253 3.96 17.02 -41.48
C HIS A 253 4.22 15.62 -40.95
N LYS A 254 5.21 14.93 -41.51
CA LYS A 254 5.64 13.60 -41.09
C LYS A 254 7.17 13.50 -41.07
N PRO A 255 7.76 12.70 -40.17
CA PRO A 255 9.20 12.52 -40.14
C PRO A 255 9.69 11.90 -41.46
N LEU A 256 10.77 12.45 -42.01
CA LEU A 256 11.42 11.89 -43.19
C LEU A 256 12.23 10.66 -42.75
N PRO A 257 12.00 9.46 -43.29
CA PRO A 257 12.78 8.28 -42.92
C PRO A 257 14.25 8.46 -43.28
N GLU A 258 15.18 7.99 -42.45
CA GLU A 258 16.64 8.21 -42.60
C GLU A 258 17.17 7.84 -43.99
N ARG A 259 16.67 6.74 -44.58
CA ARG A 259 17.03 6.31 -45.94
C ARG A 259 16.78 7.38 -47.01
N PHE A 260 15.80 8.25 -46.82
CA PHE A 260 15.55 9.39 -47.70
C PHE A 260 16.43 10.58 -47.35
N ILE A 261 16.86 10.75 -46.10
CA ILE A 261 17.75 11.87 -45.72
C ILE A 261 19.08 11.79 -46.49
N TYR A 262 19.64 10.58 -46.64
CA TYR A 262 20.93 10.38 -47.31
C TYR A 262 20.84 10.22 -48.83
N ASN A 263 19.70 9.72 -49.35
CA ASN A 263 19.52 9.43 -50.77
C ASN A 263 18.62 10.43 -51.50
N TYR A 264 18.18 11.52 -50.84
CA TYR A 264 17.30 12.49 -51.50
C TYR A 264 18.06 13.28 -52.56
N GLN A 265 17.71 13.02 -53.82
CA GLN A 265 18.09 13.87 -54.94
C GLN A 265 17.10 15.04 -54.99
N ILE A 266 17.61 16.26 -54.82
CA ILE A 266 16.84 17.52 -54.76
C ILE A 266 15.94 17.70 -56.01
N ASP A 267 16.29 17.06 -57.12
CA ASP A 267 15.63 17.24 -58.42
C ASP A 267 14.37 16.37 -58.65
N LYS A 268 13.95 15.53 -57.69
CA LYS A 268 12.70 14.75 -57.80
C LYS A 268 11.69 15.17 -56.71
N PRO A 269 10.44 15.54 -57.09
CA PRO A 269 9.40 15.82 -56.11
C PRO A 269 9.08 14.55 -55.32
N LEU A 270 9.07 14.64 -53.98
CA LEU A 270 8.63 13.50 -53.17
C LEU A 270 7.14 13.28 -53.42
N ARG A 271 6.76 12.04 -53.68
CA ARG A 271 5.35 11.67 -53.80
C ARG A 271 4.91 10.98 -52.53
N VAL A 272 3.76 11.37 -52.02
CA VAL A 272 3.16 10.80 -50.83
C VAL A 272 1.84 10.17 -51.20
N ARG A 273 1.71 8.88 -50.88
CA ARG A 273 0.42 8.20 -50.84
C ARG A 273 -0.25 8.53 -49.52
N TYR A 274 -1.43 9.14 -49.57
CA TYR A 274 -2.22 9.45 -48.38
C TYR A 274 -3.64 8.89 -48.48
N SER A 275 -4.33 8.82 -47.34
CA SER A 275 -5.74 8.43 -47.28
C SER A 275 -6.66 9.64 -47.43
N SER A 276 -7.56 9.63 -48.42
CA SER A 276 -8.53 10.71 -48.65
C SER A 276 -9.53 10.86 -47.49
N ALA A 277 -9.87 9.76 -46.82
CA ALA A 277 -10.75 9.76 -45.65
C ALA A 277 -10.05 10.29 -44.37
N ASN A 278 -8.73 10.10 -44.25
CA ASN A 278 -7.96 10.63 -43.12
C ASN A 278 -6.50 10.89 -43.55
N PRO A 279 -6.17 12.13 -43.93
CA PRO A 279 -4.86 12.46 -44.51
C PRO A 279 -3.67 12.28 -43.54
N VAL A 280 -3.89 12.01 -42.26
CA VAL A 280 -2.84 11.65 -41.30
C VAL A 280 -2.18 10.31 -41.66
N PHE A 281 -2.89 9.41 -42.35
CA PHE A 281 -2.31 8.19 -42.91
C PHE A 281 -1.65 8.52 -44.24
N ALA A 282 -0.33 8.62 -44.20
CA ALA A 282 0.48 8.95 -45.35
C ALA A 282 1.80 8.16 -45.34
N LYS A 283 2.26 7.75 -46.51
CA LYS A 283 3.54 7.05 -46.73
C LYS A 283 4.17 7.56 -48.01
N LEU A 284 5.48 7.80 -47.98
CA LEU A 284 6.25 8.13 -49.18
C LEU A 284 6.18 6.97 -50.18
N ILE A 285 6.01 7.33 -51.46
CA ILE A 285 6.08 6.40 -52.57
C ILE A 285 7.55 6.32 -52.98
N GLU A 286 8.08 5.10 -52.95
CA GLU A 286 9.36 4.79 -53.57
C GLU A 286 9.06 4.54 -55.05
N GLU A 287 9.58 5.40 -55.92
CA GLU A 287 9.67 5.14 -57.36
C GLU A 287 10.97 4.39 -57.68
#